data_AF-A0A077ZVA7-F1
#
_entry.id   AF-A0A077ZVA7-F1
#
_cell.length_a   1.000
_cell.length_b   1.000
_cell.length_c   1.000
_cell.angle_alpha   90.00
_cell.angle_beta   90.00
_cell.angle_gamma   90.00
#
_symmetry.space_group_name_H-M   'P 1'
#
loop_
_entity.id
_entity.type
_entity.pdbx_description
1 polymer ?
#
loop_
_entity_poly.entity_id
_entity_poly.type
_entity_poly.pdbx_seq_one_letter_code
_entity_poly.pdbx_strand_id
1 'polypeptide(L)'
;MGETIVLDIRLNPCNQEYLSSRFPKLKCETNQTKITQFIKEFKVRYMITSKFFDSQDFSSDPIKASVDIRRYFVNSQSLRQIVYNLQPNQAIGSISKLHESLSTYRFDYYQTNLESTSSLERIETDPYIVFRIKMKNDFTIIERSLNNFVQLLSNTGGLLGIITFIVNILIGWLQEFFFIQSMLKKRFLVNDHENSIKSLNINASQPQIYLQLIHDLWNRKPFYYTTKEAFLALIQ
;
A
#
# COMPACT_ATOMS: atom_id res chain seq x y z
N MET A 1 27.69 5.22 -14.67
CA MET A 1 27.61 5.80 -13.31
C MET A 1 27.35 7.28 -13.49
N GLY A 2 26.16 7.78 -13.13
CA GLY A 2 25.82 9.19 -13.32
C GLY A 2 26.60 10.08 -12.37
N GLU A 3 26.99 11.27 -12.83
CA GLU A 3 27.67 12.26 -11.99
C GLU A 3 26.73 12.73 -10.87
N THR A 4 27.22 12.71 -9.64
CA THR A 4 26.50 13.27 -8.48
C THR A 4 26.79 14.76 -8.42
N ILE A 5 25.77 15.60 -8.55
CA ILE A 5 25.92 17.04 -8.38
C ILE A 5 26.12 17.34 -6.89
N VAL A 6 27.20 18.05 -6.58
CA VAL A 6 27.55 18.41 -5.20
C VAL A 6 27.74 19.92 -5.10
N LEU A 7 27.07 20.54 -4.13
CA LEU A 7 27.26 21.93 -3.75
C LEU A 7 27.95 21.98 -2.37
N ASP A 8 29.14 22.57 -2.33
CA ASP A 8 29.90 22.77 -1.09
C ASP A 8 29.90 24.25 -0.70
N ILE A 9 29.44 24.54 0.52
CA ILE A 9 29.58 25.85 1.16
C ILE A 9 30.63 25.69 2.26
N ARG A 10 31.74 26.41 2.12
CA ARG A 10 32.93 26.23 2.96
C ARG A 10 33.26 27.52 3.72
N LEU A 11 33.51 27.39 5.02
CA LEU A 11 34.07 28.44 5.85
C LEU A 11 35.58 28.23 5.93
N ASN A 12 36.35 28.98 5.16
CA ASN A 12 37.80 28.85 5.06
C ASN A 12 38.53 29.91 5.91
N PRO A 13 39.82 29.70 6.22
CA PRO A 13 40.73 30.76 6.60
C PRO A 13 40.76 31.90 5.57
N CYS A 14 41.18 33.08 6.00
CA CYS A 14 41.26 34.24 5.13
C CYS A 14 42.29 34.01 4.02
N ASN A 15 41.86 34.15 2.76
CA ASN A 15 42.73 34.11 1.59
C ASN A 15 42.99 35.54 1.11
N GLN A 16 44.24 36.00 1.25
CA GLN A 16 44.62 37.38 0.89
C GLN A 16 44.55 37.63 -0.62
N GLU A 17 44.83 36.64 -1.46
CA GLU A 17 44.76 36.79 -2.93
C GLU A 17 43.31 37.04 -3.38
N TYR A 18 42.38 36.22 -2.87
CA TYR A 18 40.95 36.40 -3.12
C TYR A 18 40.43 37.73 -2.56
N LEU A 19 40.83 38.08 -1.33
CA LEU A 19 40.42 39.33 -0.70
C LEU A 19 40.92 40.55 -1.48
N SER A 20 42.18 40.56 -1.90
CA SER A 20 42.78 41.67 -2.67
C SER A 20 42.12 41.85 -4.03
N SER A 21 41.73 40.75 -4.70
CA SER A 21 41.04 40.79 -5.99
C SER A 21 39.65 41.44 -5.90
N ARG A 22 38.92 41.19 -4.80
CA ARG A 22 37.55 41.69 -4.61
C ARG A 22 37.50 43.02 -3.86
N PHE A 23 38.40 43.22 -2.91
CA PHE A 23 38.44 44.33 -1.96
C PHE A 23 39.90 44.79 -1.70
N PRO A 24 40.51 45.55 -2.61
CA PRO A 24 41.95 45.84 -2.61
C PRO A 24 42.46 46.66 -1.42
N LYS A 25 41.57 47.29 -0.65
CA LYS A 25 41.92 48.06 0.56
C LYS A 25 41.92 47.23 1.84
N LEU A 26 41.47 45.99 1.78
CA LEU A 26 41.36 45.12 2.96
C LEU A 26 42.52 44.13 3.04
N LYS A 27 42.94 43.83 4.27
CA LYS A 27 43.98 42.85 4.57
C LYS A 27 43.43 41.82 5.55
N CYS A 28 43.83 40.57 5.36
CA CYS A 28 43.59 39.52 6.34
C CYS A 28 44.31 39.87 7.65
N GLU A 29 43.64 39.60 8.78
CA GLU A 29 44.28 39.68 10.10
C GLU A 29 45.39 38.61 10.18
N THR A 30 46.53 38.98 10.78
CA THR A 30 47.70 38.10 10.92
C THR A 30 47.96 37.70 12.37
N ASN A 31 47.33 38.38 13.33
CA ASN A 31 47.46 38.05 14.74
C ASN A 31 46.67 36.79 15.09
N GLN A 32 47.37 35.68 15.32
CA GLN A 32 46.78 34.38 15.59
C GLN A 32 45.90 34.34 16.84
N THR A 33 46.22 35.13 17.87
CA THR A 33 45.43 35.21 19.11
C THR A 33 44.05 35.80 18.82
N LYS A 34 44.00 36.89 18.03
CA LYS A 34 42.73 37.51 17.64
C LYS A 34 41.90 36.59 16.75
N ILE A 35 42.53 35.92 15.78
CA ILE A 35 41.86 34.96 14.90
C ILE A 35 41.25 33.83 15.73
N THR A 36 42.03 33.25 16.65
CA THR A 36 41.56 32.15 17.50
C THR A 36 40.41 32.58 18.41
N GLN A 37 40.47 33.80 18.97
CA GLN A 37 39.38 34.34 19.77
C GLN A 37 38.11 34.53 18.93
N PHE A 38 38.24 35.13 17.75
CA PHE A 38 37.12 35.30 16.81
C PHE A 38 36.48 33.96 16.46
N ILE A 39 37.27 32.95 16.11
CA ILE A 39 36.77 31.63 15.74
C ILE A 39 36.02 30.96 16.90
N LYS A 40 36.50 31.10 18.15
CA LYS A 40 35.82 30.55 19.34
C LYS A 40 34.46 31.19 19.60
N GLU A 41 34.32 32.47 19.30
CA GLU A 41 33.08 33.22 19.51
C GLU A 41 32.12 33.12 18.30
N PHE A 42 32.65 32.82 17.12
CA PHE A 42 31.89 32.75 15.89
C PHE A 42 30.95 31.54 15.86
N LYS A 43 29.68 31.81 15.54
CA LYS A 43 28.61 30.80 15.48
C LYS A 43 27.94 30.88 14.13
N VAL A 44 27.92 29.78 13.40
CA VAL A 44 27.17 29.67 12.16
C VAL A 44 25.77 29.16 12.49
N ARG A 45 24.76 29.94 12.11
CA ARG A 45 23.37 29.47 12.09
C ARG A 45 23.02 29.15 10.65
N TYR A 46 22.57 27.93 10.40
CA TYR A 46 22.03 27.56 9.10
C TYR A 46 20.57 27.15 9.27
N MET A 47 19.80 27.40 8.22
CA MET A 47 18.41 27.02 8.11
C MET A 47 18.28 26.13 6.88
N ILE A 48 17.61 25.00 7.04
CA ILE A 48 17.33 24.09 5.94
C ILE A 48 15.86 23.79 5.89
N THR A 49 15.30 23.85 4.69
CA THR A 49 13.90 23.54 4.44
C THR A 49 13.82 22.19 3.74
N SER A 50 12.95 21.32 4.24
CA SER A 50 12.65 20.03 3.65
C SER A 50 11.16 19.97 3.35
N LYS A 51 10.80 19.60 2.12
CA LYS A 51 9.40 19.40 1.74
C LYS A 51 9.04 17.92 1.79
N PHE A 52 7.82 17.62 2.23
CA PHE A 52 7.27 16.28 2.25
C PHE A 52 5.79 16.31 1.83
N PHE A 53 5.32 15.20 1.26
CA PHE A 53 3.91 15.01 0.93
C PHE A 53 3.16 14.44 2.14
N ASP A 54 2.12 15.13 2.58
CA ASP A 54 1.22 14.64 3.62
C ASP A 54 0.09 13.82 2.99
N SER A 55 0.12 12.50 3.19
CA SER A 55 -0.88 11.59 2.62
C SER A 55 -2.27 11.75 3.23
N GLN A 56 -2.36 12.35 4.41
CA GLN A 56 -3.61 12.57 5.15
C GLN A 56 -4.24 13.95 4.85
N ASP A 57 -3.51 14.83 4.17
CA ASP A 57 -4.03 16.13 3.77
C ASP A 57 -4.77 16.04 2.42
N PHE A 58 -6.04 16.42 2.43
CA PHE A 58 -6.92 16.45 1.25
C PHE A 58 -7.14 17.86 0.70
N SER A 59 -6.38 18.84 1.20
CA SER A 59 -6.37 20.20 0.66
C SER A 59 -5.78 20.26 -0.75
N SER A 60 -5.88 21.44 -1.38
CA SER A 60 -5.34 21.67 -2.72
C SER A 60 -3.81 21.61 -2.78
N ASP A 61 -3.12 21.78 -1.64
CA ASP A 61 -1.65 21.70 -1.55
C ASP A 61 -1.22 20.80 -0.36
N PRO A 62 -1.06 19.48 -0.62
CA PRO A 62 -0.63 18.51 0.38
C PRO A 62 0.89 18.51 0.62
N ILE A 63 1.66 19.37 -0.07
CA ILE A 63 3.10 19.47 0.14
C ILE A 63 3.38 20.41 1.31
N LYS A 64 3.88 19.84 2.41
CA LYS A 64 4.26 20.61 3.60
C LYS A 64 5.75 20.83 3.66
N ALA A 65 6.14 21.94 4.27
CA ALA A 65 7.53 22.29 4.51
C ALA A 65 7.84 22.17 5.99
N SER A 66 8.95 21.52 6.31
CA SER A 66 9.56 21.52 7.63
C SER A 66 10.86 22.30 7.57
N VAL A 67 11.07 23.21 8.52
CA VAL A 67 12.25 24.06 8.61
C VAL A 67 13.04 23.66 9.84
N ASP A 68 14.27 23.18 9.62
CA ASP A 68 15.22 22.87 10.68
C ASP A 68 16.27 23.99 10.76
N ILE A 69 16.45 24.54 11.95
CA ILE A 69 17.43 25.59 12.24
C ILE A 69 18.43 25.01 13.20
N ARG A 70 19.69 24.91 12.80
CA ARG A 70 20.76 24.57 13.75
C ARG A 70 21.90 25.56 13.76
N ARG A 71 22.63 25.46 14.86
CA ARG A 71 23.73 26.33 15.21
C ARG A 71 24.96 25.47 15.39
N TYR A 72 26.03 25.85 14.70
CA TYR A 72 27.32 25.22 14.85
C TYR A 72 28.32 26.22 15.37
N PHE A 73 28.98 25.83 16.46
CA PHE A 73 30.21 26.46 16.92
C PHE A 73 31.35 26.06 15.99
N VAL A 74 32.22 27.02 15.72
CA VAL A 74 33.43 26.79 14.95
C VAL A 74 34.56 26.40 15.89
N ASN A 75 35.37 25.42 15.49
CA ASN A 75 36.57 25.01 16.23
C ASN A 75 37.79 25.28 15.35
N SER A 76 38.87 25.81 15.93
CA SER A 76 40.13 26.00 15.21
C SER A 76 40.88 24.70 14.95
N GLN A 77 40.68 23.67 15.79
CA GLN A 77 41.42 22.41 15.74
C GLN A 77 40.72 21.31 14.93
N SER A 78 39.43 21.47 14.62
CA SER A 78 38.67 20.45 13.90
C SER A 78 37.84 21.03 12.77
N LEU A 79 37.81 20.30 11.66
CA LEU A 79 36.95 20.56 10.52
C LEU A 79 35.62 19.86 10.79
N ARG A 80 34.52 20.61 10.76
CA ARG A 80 33.18 20.02 10.81
C ARG A 80 32.62 19.87 9.39
N GLN A 81 32.36 18.64 8.96
CA GLN A 81 31.69 18.37 7.70
C GLN A 81 30.26 17.88 7.95
N ILE A 82 29.29 18.60 7.36
CA ILE A 82 27.86 18.29 7.46
C ILE A 82 27.36 18.00 6.05
N VAL A 83 26.80 16.82 5.84
CA VAL A 83 26.37 16.34 4.53
C VAL A 83 24.85 16.21 4.51
N TYR A 84 24.21 16.89 3.56
CA TYR A 84 22.81 16.78 3.24
C TYR A 84 22.61 16.09 1.91
N ASN A 85 21.56 15.29 1.83
CA ASN A 85 21.03 14.77 0.58
C ASN A 85 19.79 15.55 0.20
N LEU A 86 19.79 16.06 -1.03
CA LEU A 86 18.64 16.62 -1.69
C LEU A 86 18.05 15.55 -2.61
N GLN A 87 16.84 15.12 -2.31
CA GLN A 87 16.15 14.04 -3.03
C GLN A 87 14.94 14.60 -3.78
N PRO A 88 14.89 14.46 -5.12
CA PRO A 88 13.68 14.77 -5.88
C PRO A 88 12.64 13.68 -5.64
N ASN A 89 11.42 14.10 -5.32
CA ASN A 89 10.29 13.23 -5.08
C ASN A 89 9.07 13.72 -5.86
N GLN A 90 8.15 12.79 -6.09
CA GLN A 90 6.91 13.04 -6.79
C GLN A 90 5.76 12.38 -6.04
N ALA A 91 4.67 13.11 -5.82
CA ALA A 91 3.43 12.57 -5.33
C ALA A 91 2.40 12.54 -6.47
N ILE A 92 1.82 11.37 -6.71
CA ILE A 92 0.76 11.16 -7.70
C ILE A 92 -0.47 10.57 -7.03
N GLY A 93 -1.63 10.78 -7.65
CA GLY A 93 -2.85 10.11 -7.23
C GLY A 93 -4.07 10.67 -7.93
N SER A 94 -5.24 10.28 -7.43
CA SER A 94 -6.53 10.79 -7.89
C SER A 94 -7.31 11.41 -6.74
N ILE A 95 -8.10 12.43 -7.05
CA ILE A 95 -9.07 13.03 -6.12
C ILE A 95 -10.51 12.64 -6.44
N SER A 96 -10.75 11.97 -7.57
CA SER A 96 -12.10 11.61 -7.99
C SER A 96 -12.69 10.49 -7.13
N LYS A 97 -13.86 10.75 -6.55
CA LYS A 97 -14.63 9.73 -5.82
C LYS A 97 -15.33 8.74 -6.73
N LEU A 98 -15.43 9.01 -8.03
CA LEU A 98 -16.10 8.14 -9.00
C LEU A 98 -15.13 7.12 -9.59
N HIS A 99 -14.04 7.60 -10.20
CA HIS A 99 -13.05 6.78 -10.88
C HIS A 99 -11.70 7.50 -10.94
N GLU A 100 -10.61 6.75 -10.74
CA GLU A 100 -9.24 7.29 -10.64
C GLU A 100 -8.79 8.09 -11.87
N SER A 101 -9.24 7.73 -13.07
CA SER A 101 -8.84 8.39 -14.32
C SER A 101 -9.44 9.79 -14.53
N LEU A 102 -10.47 10.17 -13.77
CA LEU A 102 -11.21 11.42 -14.03
C LEU A 102 -10.48 12.67 -13.54
N SER A 103 -9.69 12.55 -12.47
CA SER A 103 -9.03 13.71 -11.87
C SER A 103 -7.75 13.30 -11.16
N THR A 104 -6.67 13.21 -11.92
CA THR A 104 -5.34 12.91 -11.42
C THR A 104 -4.62 14.20 -11.00
N TYR A 105 -3.69 14.08 -10.06
CA TYR A 105 -2.79 15.15 -9.67
C TYR A 105 -1.35 14.65 -9.63
N ARG A 106 -0.43 15.59 -9.75
CA ARG A 106 1.01 15.36 -9.67
C ARG A 106 1.68 16.55 -8.98
N PHE A 107 2.40 16.27 -7.90
CA PHE A 107 3.19 17.26 -7.17
C PHE A 107 4.65 16.85 -7.14
N ASP A 108 5.52 17.68 -7.69
CA ASP A 108 6.97 17.48 -7.64
C ASP A 108 7.55 18.30 -6.47
N TYR A 109 8.37 17.69 -5.62
CA TYR A 109 8.94 18.34 -4.45
C TYR A 109 10.34 17.83 -4.13
N TYR A 110 11.12 18.63 -3.39
CA TYR A 110 12.45 18.27 -2.94
C TYR A 110 12.47 18.05 -1.44
N GLN A 111 12.92 16.87 -1.03
CA GLN A 111 13.14 16.54 0.35
C GLN A 111 14.62 16.64 0.68
N THR A 112 14.93 17.33 1.78
CA THR A 112 16.31 17.46 2.27
C THR A 112 16.47 16.62 3.53
N ASN A 113 17.46 15.74 3.54
CA ASN A 113 17.73 14.84 4.67
C ASN A 113 19.20 14.96 5.09
N LEU A 114 19.47 14.99 6.40
CA LEU A 114 20.83 14.94 6.92
C LEU A 114 21.40 13.53 6.70
N GLU A 115 22.48 13.41 5.93
CA GLU A 115 23.16 12.14 5.69
C GLU A 115 24.17 11.85 6.80
N SER A 116 25.03 12.81 7.10
CA SER A 116 26.07 12.64 8.11
C SER A 116 26.55 13.97 8.68
N THR A 117 27.06 13.91 9.91
CA THR A 117 27.84 14.99 10.52
C THR A 117 29.11 14.37 11.06
N SER A 118 30.26 14.89 10.64
CA SER A 118 31.57 14.38 11.03
C SER A 118 32.46 15.52 11.50
N SER A 119 33.38 15.20 12.40
CA SER A 119 34.43 16.09 12.86
C SER A 119 35.75 15.42 12.54
N LEU A 120 36.58 16.08 11.74
CA LEU A 120 37.89 15.61 11.32
C LEU A 120 38.96 16.50 11.97
N GLU A 121 40.14 15.94 12.18
CA GLU A 121 41.30 16.75 12.56
C GLU A 121 41.62 17.72 11.42
N ARG A 122 41.95 18.96 11.77
CA ARG A 122 42.08 20.06 10.82
C ARG A 122 43.55 20.43 10.61
N ILE A 123 43.99 20.48 9.35
CA ILE A 123 45.25 21.11 8.97
C ILE A 123 45.00 22.62 8.78
N GLU A 124 46.00 23.46 8.93
CA GLU A 124 45.83 24.92 8.94
C GLU A 124 45.16 25.47 7.66
N THR A 125 45.35 24.83 6.51
CA THR A 125 44.73 25.18 5.22
C THR A 125 43.29 24.70 5.06
N ASP A 126 42.83 23.79 5.92
CA ASP A 126 41.50 23.20 5.79
C ASP A 126 40.40 24.18 6.21
N PRO A 127 39.19 24.05 5.64
CA PRO A 127 38.01 24.74 6.13
C PRO A 127 37.77 24.45 7.60
N TYR A 128 37.14 25.41 8.29
CA TYR A 128 36.61 25.18 9.62
C TYR A 128 35.28 24.41 9.58
N ILE A 129 34.42 24.74 8.61
CA ILE A 129 33.13 24.06 8.39
C ILE A 129 32.91 23.86 6.89
N VAL A 130 32.43 22.67 6.52
CA VAL A 130 31.95 22.36 5.16
C VAL A 130 30.50 21.88 5.27
N PHE A 131 29.59 22.64 4.65
CA PHE A 131 28.23 22.18 4.36
C PHE A 131 28.21 21.63 2.95
N ARG A 132 27.96 20.33 2.82
CA ARG A 132 27.89 19.64 1.55
C ARG A 132 26.44 19.26 1.27
N ILE A 133 25.93 19.63 0.11
CA ILE A 133 24.61 19.23 -0.37
C ILE A 133 24.83 18.37 -1.60
N LYS A 134 24.47 17.09 -1.52
CA LYS A 134 24.51 16.14 -2.63
C LYS A 134 23.12 15.97 -3.20
N MET A 135 23.00 16.03 -4.52
CA MET A 135 21.75 15.67 -5.18
C MET A 135 21.73 14.17 -5.42
N LYS A 136 20.67 13.48 -4.98
CA LYS A 136 20.45 12.08 -5.35
C LYS A 136 19.92 12.01 -6.78
N ASN A 137 20.38 11.00 -7.51
CA ASN A 137 19.93 10.71 -8.87
C ASN A 137 18.66 9.84 -8.89
N ASP A 138 18.30 9.25 -7.75
CA ASP A 138 17.09 8.44 -7.61
C ASP A 138 15.90 9.34 -7.28
N PHE A 139 14.76 9.05 -7.91
CA PHE A 139 13.48 9.71 -7.65
C PHE A 139 12.54 8.75 -6.92
N THR A 140 11.79 9.23 -5.93
CA THR A 140 10.74 8.44 -5.27
C THR A 140 9.37 8.92 -5.70
N ILE A 141 8.54 7.98 -6.14
CA ILE A 141 7.13 8.23 -6.44
C ILE A 141 6.30 7.73 -5.26
N ILE A 142 5.51 8.62 -4.68
CA ILE A 142 4.50 8.30 -3.67
C ILE A 142 3.15 8.35 -4.35
N GLU A 143 2.43 7.23 -4.31
CA GLU A 143 1.09 7.15 -4.87
C GLU A 143 0.05 7.13 -3.76
N ARG A 144 -0.98 7.97 -3.88
CA ARG A 144 -2.17 7.92 -3.02
C ARG A 144 -3.34 7.35 -3.81
N SER A 145 -3.75 6.14 -3.46
CA SER A 145 -5.00 5.53 -3.92
C SER A 145 -6.13 5.85 -2.95
N LEU A 146 -7.31 6.18 -3.50
CA LEU A 146 -8.54 6.35 -2.74
C LEU A 146 -9.56 5.37 -3.27
N ASN A 147 -10.22 4.66 -2.36
CA ASN A 147 -11.32 3.75 -2.72
C ASN A 147 -12.46 4.56 -3.35
N ASN A 148 -12.53 4.53 -4.68
CA ASN A 148 -13.57 5.21 -5.43
C ASN A 148 -14.86 4.36 -5.49
N PHE A 149 -15.97 4.96 -5.90
CA PHE A 149 -17.28 4.31 -5.94
C PHE A 149 -17.27 3.07 -6.85
N VAL A 150 -16.56 3.13 -7.98
CA VAL A 150 -16.43 1.98 -8.89
C VAL A 150 -15.68 0.83 -8.22
N GLN A 151 -14.59 1.10 -7.49
CA GLN A 151 -13.86 0.08 -6.73
C GLN A 151 -14.70 -0.50 -5.59
N LEU A 152 -15.44 0.34 -4.86
CA LEU A 152 -16.36 -0.13 -3.82
C LEU A 152 -17.45 -1.03 -4.42
N LEU A 153 -18.08 -0.61 -5.51
CA LEU A 153 -19.12 -1.38 -6.18
C LEU A 153 -18.58 -2.66 -6.81
N SER A 154 -17.37 -2.64 -7.35
CA SER A 154 -16.68 -3.83 -7.87
C SER A 154 -16.36 -4.81 -6.76
N ASN A 155 -15.86 -4.34 -5.61
CA ASN A 155 -15.53 -5.19 -4.47
C ASN A 155 -16.80 -5.78 -3.83
N THR A 156 -17.84 -4.97 -3.63
CA THR A 156 -19.13 -5.43 -3.10
C THR A 156 -19.87 -6.33 -4.10
N GLY A 157 -19.86 -5.99 -5.38
CA GLY A 157 -20.48 -6.78 -6.45
C GLY A 157 -19.81 -8.14 -6.64
N GLY A 158 -18.48 -8.18 -6.60
CA GLY A 158 -17.71 -9.43 -6.64
C GLY A 158 -18.01 -10.32 -5.43
N LEU A 159 -18.05 -9.73 -4.22
CA LEU A 159 -18.40 -10.46 -3.00
C LEU A 159 -19.84 -11.00 -3.02
N LEU A 160 -20.79 -10.17 -3.45
CA LEU A 160 -22.20 -10.59 -3.61
C LEU A 160 -22.32 -11.74 -4.62
N GLY A 161 -21.59 -11.67 -5.74
CA GLY A 161 -21.56 -12.75 -6.72
C GLY A 161 -21.10 -14.09 -6.14
N ILE A 162 -20.03 -14.08 -5.33
CA ILE A 162 -19.54 -15.29 -4.64
C ILE A 162 -20.59 -15.81 -3.66
N ILE A 163 -21.22 -14.93 -2.86
CA ILE A 163 -22.25 -15.32 -1.90
C ILE A 163 -23.45 -15.94 -2.62
N THR A 164 -23.94 -15.30 -3.69
CA THR A 164 -25.07 -15.80 -4.47
C THR A 164 -24.76 -17.15 -5.12
N PHE A 165 -23.54 -17.36 -5.62
CA PHE A 165 -23.11 -18.65 -6.16
C PHE A 165 -23.16 -19.77 -5.11
N ILE A 166 -22.63 -19.53 -3.91
CA ILE A 166 -22.65 -20.50 -2.80
C ILE A 166 -24.11 -20.80 -2.39
N VAL A 167 -24.95 -19.78 -2.26
CA VAL A 167 -26.36 -19.93 -1.91
C VAL A 167 -27.11 -20.75 -2.97
N ASN A 168 -26.85 -20.52 -4.26
CA ASN A 168 -27.50 -21.27 -5.34
C ASN A 168 -27.13 -22.77 -5.31
N ILE A 169 -25.88 -23.12 -5.00
CA ILE A 169 -25.48 -24.53 -4.84
C ILE A 169 -26.24 -25.19 -3.69
N LEU A 170 -26.31 -24.51 -2.53
CA LEU A 170 -27.00 -25.03 -1.35
C LEU A 170 -28.51 -25.17 -1.59
N ILE A 171 -29.13 -24.18 -2.23
CA ILE A 171 -30.55 -24.22 -2.58
C ILE A 171 -30.83 -25.35 -3.57
N GLY A 172 -29.96 -25.58 -4.57
CA GLY A 172 -30.13 -26.67 -5.53
C GLY A 172 -30.23 -28.04 -4.85
N TRP A 173 -29.31 -28.32 -3.91
CA TRP A 173 -29.34 -29.58 -3.16
C TRP A 173 -30.59 -29.72 -2.28
N LEU A 174 -30.99 -28.62 -1.63
CA LEU A 174 -32.19 -28.60 -0.81
C LEU A 174 -33.48 -28.79 -1.64
N GLN A 175 -33.54 -28.19 -2.83
CA GLN A 175 -34.66 -28.32 -3.76
C GLN A 175 -34.79 -29.75 -4.27
N GLU A 176 -33.68 -30.40 -4.64
CA GLU A 176 -33.69 -31.82 -5.05
C GLU A 176 -34.16 -32.73 -3.92
N PHE A 177 -33.71 -32.48 -2.68
CA PHE A 177 -34.16 -33.21 -1.51
C PHE A 177 -35.68 -33.10 -1.31
N PHE A 178 -36.23 -31.88 -1.32
CA PHE A 178 -37.67 -31.67 -1.20
C PHE A 178 -38.45 -32.23 -2.39
N PHE A 179 -37.88 -32.20 -3.60
CA PHE A 179 -38.48 -32.78 -4.79
C PHE A 179 -38.60 -34.30 -4.69
N ILE A 180 -37.54 -35.00 -4.27
CA ILE A 180 -37.56 -36.46 -4.04
C ILE A 180 -38.56 -36.81 -2.93
N GLN A 181 -38.56 -36.06 -1.82
CA GLN A 181 -39.53 -36.25 -0.74
C GLN A 181 -40.97 -36.10 -1.24
N SER A 182 -41.25 -35.09 -2.05
CA SER A 182 -42.56 -34.87 -2.67
C SER A 182 -42.95 -36.01 -3.62
N MET A 183 -42.02 -36.50 -4.45
CA MET A 183 -42.27 -37.62 -5.35
C MET A 183 -42.56 -38.92 -4.58
N LEU A 184 -41.77 -39.23 -3.55
CA LEU A 184 -41.99 -40.40 -2.69
C LEU A 184 -43.36 -40.32 -2.03
N LYS A 185 -43.71 -39.18 -1.42
CA LYS A 185 -45.02 -38.99 -0.79
C LYS A 185 -46.17 -39.22 -1.79
N LYS A 186 -46.06 -38.71 -3.02
CA LYS A 186 -47.07 -38.92 -4.06
C LYS A 186 -47.17 -40.38 -4.51
N ARG A 187 -46.05 -41.11 -4.65
CA ARG A 187 -46.08 -42.53 -5.04
C ARG A 187 -46.61 -43.44 -3.92
N PHE A 188 -46.30 -43.16 -2.66
CA PHE A 188 -46.79 -43.96 -1.53
C PHE A 188 -48.25 -43.69 -1.16
N LEU A 189 -48.82 -42.53 -1.51
CA LEU A 189 -50.26 -42.25 -1.34
C LEU A 189 -51.15 -42.88 -2.42
N VAL A 190 -50.60 -43.33 -3.54
CA VAL A 190 -51.38 -43.96 -4.63
C VAL A 190 -51.68 -45.44 -4.35
N ASN A 191 -50.99 -46.07 -3.38
CA ASN A 191 -51.25 -47.46 -3.00
C ASN A 191 -52.28 -47.63 -1.88
N ASP A 192 -52.84 -46.56 -1.31
CA ASP A 192 -53.84 -46.66 -0.24
C ASP A 192 -55.29 -46.74 -0.73
N HIS A 193 -55.53 -46.75 -2.05
CA HIS A 193 -56.87 -46.86 -2.61
C HIS A 193 -57.31 -48.27 -3.06
N GLU A 194 -56.47 -49.30 -2.87
CA GLU A 194 -56.90 -50.68 -3.13
C GLU A 194 -56.17 -51.67 -2.21
N ASN A 195 -56.55 -51.65 -0.92
CA ASN A 195 -56.86 -52.82 -0.08
C ASN A 195 -56.68 -52.50 1.41
N SER A 196 -57.81 -52.52 2.13
CA SER A 196 -57.95 -52.77 3.56
C SER A 196 -56.92 -52.13 4.52
N ILE A 197 -57.37 -51.07 5.16
CA ILE A 197 -56.79 -50.46 6.37
C ILE A 197 -56.44 -51.55 7.41
N LYS A 198 -55.13 -51.74 7.63
CA LYS A 198 -54.58 -52.12 8.94
C LYS A 198 -53.47 -51.13 9.24
N SER A 199 -53.79 -50.16 10.09
CA SER A 199 -52.92 -49.07 10.52
C SER A 199 -51.59 -49.59 11.08
N LEU A 200 -50.53 -49.50 10.29
CA LEU A 200 -49.15 -49.56 10.79
C LEU A 200 -48.77 -48.14 11.20
N ASN A 201 -48.79 -47.95 12.51
CA ASN A 201 -48.39 -46.72 13.19
C ASN A 201 -46.86 -46.57 13.06
N ILE A 202 -46.39 -45.95 11.97
CA ILE A 202 -44.95 -45.67 11.78
C ILE A 202 -44.68 -44.28 12.35
N ASN A 203 -44.32 -44.25 13.63
CA ASN A 203 -43.71 -43.09 14.25
C ASN A 203 -42.40 -42.75 13.52
N ALA A 204 -42.23 -41.47 13.21
CA ALA A 204 -41.13 -40.88 12.42
C ALA A 204 -39.75 -40.88 13.11
N SER A 205 -39.38 -41.96 13.80
CA SER A 205 -38.22 -41.98 14.70
C SER A 205 -37.24 -43.15 14.50
N GLN A 206 -37.16 -43.75 13.31
CA GLN A 206 -36.13 -44.76 13.01
C GLN A 206 -35.45 -44.56 11.64
N PRO A 207 -34.29 -43.87 11.57
CA PRO A 207 -33.52 -43.67 10.34
C PRO A 207 -32.91 -44.96 9.75
N GLN A 208 -32.95 -46.08 10.49
CA GLN A 208 -32.33 -47.34 10.09
C GLN A 208 -33.09 -48.04 8.94
N ILE A 209 -34.41 -47.85 8.86
CA ILE A 209 -35.24 -48.44 7.80
C ILE A 209 -34.95 -47.78 6.44
N TYR A 210 -34.63 -46.48 6.44
CA TYR A 210 -34.32 -45.73 5.22
C TYR A 210 -32.96 -46.10 4.63
N LEU A 211 -31.96 -46.34 5.50
CA LEU A 211 -30.63 -46.78 5.08
C LEU A 211 -30.64 -48.22 4.53
N GLN A 212 -31.44 -49.12 5.10
CA GLN A 212 -31.64 -50.46 4.55
C GLN A 212 -32.32 -50.43 3.18
N LEU A 213 -33.32 -49.56 3.00
CA LEU A 213 -34.00 -49.38 1.72
C LEU A 213 -33.04 -48.90 0.62
N ILE A 214 -32.13 -47.97 0.95
CA ILE A 214 -31.14 -47.44 0.01
C ILE A 214 -30.11 -48.53 -0.35
N HIS A 215 -29.63 -49.29 0.63
CA HIS A 215 -28.70 -50.40 0.40
C HIS A 215 -29.29 -51.48 -0.53
N ASP A 216 -30.56 -51.83 -0.36
CA ASP A 216 -31.24 -52.81 -1.22
C ASP A 216 -31.53 -52.29 -2.63
N LEU A 217 -31.74 -50.98 -2.80
CA LEU A 217 -31.90 -50.37 -4.12
C LEU A 217 -30.57 -50.29 -4.88
N TRP A 218 -29.45 -50.12 -4.18
CA TRP A 218 -28.12 -50.01 -4.78
C TRP A 218 -27.58 -51.36 -5.29
N ASN A 219 -28.00 -52.48 -4.67
CA ASN A 219 -27.58 -53.83 -5.05
C ASN A 219 -28.45 -54.49 -6.14
N ARG A 220 -29.47 -53.78 -6.68
CA ARG A 220 -30.25 -54.31 -7.81
C ARG A 220 -29.50 -54.07 -9.12
N LYS A 221 -29.34 -55.14 -9.92
CA LYS A 221 -28.80 -55.03 -11.29
C LYS A 221 -29.65 -54.06 -12.10
N PRO A 222 -29.04 -53.14 -12.88
CA PRO A 222 -29.79 -52.14 -13.63
C PRO A 222 -30.69 -52.81 -14.67
N PHE A 223 -31.98 -52.47 -14.64
CA PHE A 223 -32.93 -52.84 -15.68
C PHE A 223 -32.70 -51.92 -16.88
N TYR A 224 -32.24 -52.48 -17.99
CA TYR A 224 -32.20 -51.79 -19.28
C TYR A 224 -33.58 -51.93 -19.92
N TYR A 225 -34.30 -50.82 -20.09
CA TYR A 225 -35.47 -50.81 -20.98
C TYR A 225 -34.98 -50.84 -22.42
N THR A 226 -35.49 -51.79 -23.21
CA THR A 226 -35.34 -51.72 -24.67
C THR A 226 -36.36 -50.72 -25.21
N THR A 227 -35.94 -49.90 -26.16
CA THR A 227 -36.63 -48.68 -26.64
C THR A 227 -38.06 -48.89 -27.18
N LYS A 228 -38.50 -50.14 -27.38
CA LYS A 228 -39.88 -50.44 -27.79
C LYS A 228 -40.91 -50.34 -26.66
N GLU A 229 -40.52 -50.61 -25.41
CA GLU A 229 -41.48 -50.59 -24.28
C GLU A 229 -41.73 -49.17 -23.76
N ALA A 230 -40.74 -48.28 -23.86
CA ALA A 230 -40.88 -46.87 -23.47
C ALA A 230 -41.82 -46.08 -24.39
N PHE A 231 -41.96 -46.47 -25.66
CA PHE A 231 -42.81 -45.75 -26.62
C PHE A 231 -44.31 -46.07 -26.43
N LEU A 232 -44.64 -47.28 -25.94
CA LEU A 232 -46.02 -47.69 -25.67
C LEU A 232 -46.61 -47.03 -24.41
N ALA A 233 -45.77 -46.65 -23.44
CA ALA A 233 -46.20 -45.97 -22.22
C ALA A 233 -46.46 -44.45 -22.39
N LEU A 234 -46.12 -43.87 -23.55
CA LEU A 234 -46.28 -42.44 -23.84
C LEU A 234 -47.55 -42.11 -24.66
N ILE A 235 -48.34 -43.11 -25.07
CA ILE A 235 -49.54 -42.93 -25.92
C ILE A 235 -50.85 -43.39 -25.21
N GLN A 236 -50.85 -43.57 -23.90
CA GLN A 236 -52.09 -43.63 -23.09
C GLN A 236 -52.12 -42.47 -22.10
#